data_AF-A0A6M1YNE4-F1
#
_entry.id   AF-A0A6M1YNE4-F1
#
_cell.length_a   1.000
_cell.length_b   1.000
_cell.length_c   1.000
_cell.angle_alpha   90.00
_cell.angle_beta   90.00
_cell.angle_gamma   90.00
#
_symmetry.space_group_name_H-M   'P 1'
#
loop_
_entity.id
_entity.type
_entity.pdbx_description
1 polymer ?
#
loop_
_entity_poly.entity_id
_entity_poly.type
_entity_poly.pdbx_seq_one_letter_code
_entity_poly.pdbx_strand_id
1 'polypeptide(L)'
;PKELVNSPKNEIVKQFLGRHKFQLSLMTTTIKELFDKTKTEKKLSFFEEKNKLTSRSSIIDALDFFKETKKSNLKVFDRKSFVGYLYKKDLLDFISNLLKEKEKL
;
A
#
# COMPACT_ATOMS: atom_id res chain seq x y z
N PRO A 1 -5.30 -27.57 14.09
CA PRO A 1 -5.49 -26.34 13.29
C PRO A 1 -5.29 -25.01 14.06
N LYS A 2 -5.78 -24.88 15.31
CA LYS A 2 -5.55 -23.68 16.16
C LYS A 2 -4.14 -23.60 16.77
N GLU A 3 -3.55 -24.73 17.13
CA GLU A 3 -2.25 -24.79 17.83
C GLU A 3 -1.08 -24.23 17.01
N LEU A 4 -1.08 -24.46 15.69
CA LEU A 4 -0.06 -23.92 14.78
C LEU A 4 -0.09 -22.39 14.69
N VAL A 5 -1.25 -21.78 14.95
CA VAL A 5 -1.46 -20.33 14.90
C VAL A 5 -1.12 -19.68 16.24
N ASN A 6 -1.47 -20.33 17.35
CA ASN A 6 -1.29 -19.81 18.71
C ASN A 6 0.11 -20.08 19.27
N SER A 7 0.81 -21.11 18.78
CA SER A 7 2.17 -21.47 19.22
C SER A 7 2.91 -22.20 18.09
N PRO A 8 3.56 -21.48 17.16
CA PRO A 8 4.22 -22.10 16.02
C PRO A 8 5.38 -23.00 16.50
N LYS A 9 5.26 -24.31 16.24
CA LYS A 9 6.21 -25.33 16.73
C LYS A 9 7.59 -25.30 16.06
N ASN A 10 7.75 -24.60 14.93
CA ASN A 10 9.00 -24.55 14.14
C ASN A 10 9.12 -23.21 13.37
N GLU A 11 10.34 -22.72 13.19
CA GLU A 11 10.70 -21.54 12.38
C GLU A 11 10.08 -21.53 10.98
N ILE A 12 9.96 -22.68 10.30
CA ILE A 12 9.31 -22.75 8.98
C ILE A 12 7.85 -22.28 9.06
N VAL A 13 7.13 -22.74 10.08
CA VAL A 13 5.72 -22.37 10.31
C VAL A 13 5.61 -20.89 10.68
N LYS A 14 6.54 -20.38 11.49
CA LYS A 14 6.61 -18.97 11.87
C LYS A 14 6.85 -18.05 10.66
N GLN A 15 7.82 -18.38 9.80
CA GLN A 15 8.10 -17.63 8.58
C GLN A 15 6.94 -17.67 7.59
N PHE A 16 6.33 -18.84 7.41
CA PHE A 16 5.15 -19.00 6.55
C PHE A 16 3.99 -18.11 7.02
N LEU A 17 3.61 -18.22 8.30
CA LEU A 17 2.54 -17.39 8.87
C LEU A 17 2.88 -15.90 8.82
N GLY A 18 4.14 -15.53 9.04
CA GLY A 18 4.62 -14.15 8.92
C GLY A 18 4.43 -13.59 7.51
N ARG A 19 4.85 -14.33 6.48
CA ARG A 19 4.68 -13.93 5.07
C ARG A 19 3.21 -13.75 4.70
N HIS A 20 2.34 -14.69 5.08
CA HIS A 20 0.92 -14.60 4.79
C HIS A 20 0.25 -13.43 5.50
N LYS A 21 0.56 -13.19 6.78
CA LYS A 21 0.07 -12.03 7.53
C LYS A 21 0.52 -10.72 6.87
N PHE A 22 1.77 -10.67 6.42
CA PHE A 22 2.31 -9.49 5.73
C PHE A 22 1.59 -9.24 4.40
N GLN A 23 1.42 -10.26 3.56
CA GLN A 23 0.67 -10.13 2.30
C GLN A 23 -0.76 -9.64 2.53
N LEU A 24 -1.47 -10.23 3.51
CA LEU A 24 -2.81 -9.79 3.88
C LEU A 24 -2.82 -8.33 4.36
N SER A 25 -1.80 -7.90 5.12
CA SER A 25 -1.65 -6.51 5.53
C SER A 25 -1.55 -5.57 4.33
N LEU A 26 -0.75 -5.93 3.32
CA LEU A 26 -0.61 -5.11 2.10
C LEU A 26 -1.90 -5.05 1.27
N MET A 27 -2.67 -6.14 1.23
CA MET A 27 -3.95 -6.20 0.51
C MET A 27 -5.06 -5.40 1.20
N THR A 28 -5.04 -5.34 2.53
CA THR A 28 -6.12 -4.76 3.33
C THR A 28 -5.84 -3.32 3.76
N THR A 29 -4.58 -2.91 3.80
CA THR A 29 -4.20 -1.53 4.16
C THR A 29 -4.31 -0.63 2.94
N THR A 30 -5.04 0.47 3.08
CA THR A 30 -5.24 1.47 2.02
C THR A 30 -4.15 2.52 2.02
N ILE A 31 -3.94 3.19 0.88
CA ILE A 31 -2.98 4.30 0.78
C ILE A 31 -3.48 5.64 1.34
N LYS A 32 -4.64 5.68 2.00
CA LYS A 32 -5.33 6.91 2.45
C LYS A 32 -4.46 7.92 3.22
N GLU A 33 -3.47 7.40 3.94
CA GLU A 33 -2.58 8.16 4.82
C GLU A 33 -1.18 8.36 4.23
N LEU A 34 -0.93 7.85 3.01
CA LEU A 34 0.41 7.79 2.40
C LEU A 34 0.68 8.85 1.34
N PHE A 35 -0.31 9.69 1.01
CA PHE A 35 -0.15 10.71 -0.03
C PHE A 35 -0.33 12.11 0.53
N ASP A 36 0.39 13.05 -0.07
CA ASP A 36 0.38 14.45 0.32
C ASP A 36 -0.89 15.14 -0.19
N LYS A 37 -1.82 15.42 0.73
CA LYS A 37 -3.10 16.12 0.46
C LYS A 37 -2.92 17.63 0.26
N THR A 38 -1.76 18.18 0.63
CA THR A 38 -1.52 19.64 0.58
C THR A 38 -1.12 20.10 -0.82
N LYS A 39 -0.58 19.20 -1.65
CA LYS A 39 -0.22 19.43 -3.06
C LYS A 39 -1.40 19.20 -4.01
N THR A 40 -2.57 19.72 -3.68
CA THR A 40 -3.71 19.74 -4.61
C THR A 40 -3.51 20.81 -5.68
N GLU A 41 -3.28 20.37 -6.92
CA GLU A 41 -3.45 21.24 -8.08
C GLU A 41 -4.95 21.54 -8.24
N LYS A 42 -5.35 22.81 -8.16
CA LYS A 42 -6.74 23.28 -8.34
C LYS A 42 -7.34 23.02 -9.74
N LYS A 43 -6.60 22.39 -10.65
CA LYS A 43 -7.15 22.01 -11.96
C LYS A 43 -7.84 20.66 -11.83
N LEU A 44 -9.17 20.69 -11.96
CA LEU A 44 -10.04 19.54 -12.26
C LEU A 44 -9.60 18.93 -13.59
N SER A 45 -8.50 18.17 -13.56
CA SER A 45 -8.03 17.44 -14.71
C SER A 45 -8.88 16.17 -14.79
N PHE A 46 -10.01 16.27 -15.48
CA PHE A 46 -10.85 15.15 -15.89
C PHE A 46 -10.07 14.30 -16.90
N PHE A 47 -9.00 13.64 -16.47
CA PHE A 47 -8.35 12.64 -17.31
C PHE A 47 -8.98 11.29 -17.03
N GLU A 48 -9.52 10.67 -18.07
CA GLU A 48 -9.93 9.27 -18.10
C GLU A 48 -8.68 8.37 -18.18
N GLU A 49 -7.85 8.39 -17.15
CA GLU A 49 -6.89 7.30 -16.97
C GLU A 49 -7.70 6.04 -16.64
N LYS A 50 -7.59 4.99 -17.47
CA LYS A 50 -8.36 3.74 -17.30
C LYS A 50 -8.09 3.05 -15.97
N ASN A 51 -6.89 3.25 -15.42
CA ASN A 51 -6.51 2.76 -14.12
C ASN A 51 -6.22 3.99 -13.25
N LYS A 52 -7.01 4.23 -12.21
CA LYS A 52 -6.82 5.36 -11.30
C LYS A 52 -6.51 4.82 -9.93
N LEU A 53 -5.44 5.34 -9.34
CA LEU A 53 -5.15 5.08 -7.94
C LEU A 53 -6.07 5.95 -7.09
N THR A 54 -6.82 5.33 -6.19
CA THR A 54 -7.73 6.03 -5.28
C THR A 54 -7.22 5.98 -3.84
N SER A 55 -7.70 6.87 -2.98
CA SER A 55 -7.34 6.83 -1.55
C SER A 55 -7.70 5.51 -0.86
N ARG A 56 -8.63 4.73 -1.44
CA ARG A 56 -9.05 3.41 -0.95
C ARG A 56 -8.31 2.24 -1.59
N SER A 57 -7.48 2.51 -2.59
CA SER A 57 -6.65 1.48 -3.21
C SER A 57 -5.70 0.89 -2.18
N SER A 58 -5.47 -0.42 -2.29
CA SER A 58 -4.54 -1.13 -1.41
C SER A 58 -3.09 -0.76 -1.72
N ILE A 59 -2.19 -1.14 -0.82
CA ILE A 59 -0.74 -0.98 -1.06
C ILE A 59 -0.28 -1.84 -2.24
N ILE A 60 -0.87 -3.03 -2.42
CA ILE A 60 -0.57 -3.87 -3.58
C ILE A 60 -0.98 -3.17 -4.88
N ASP A 61 -2.18 -2.59 -4.93
CA ASP A 61 -2.63 -1.84 -6.10
C ASP A 61 -1.63 -0.72 -6.44
N ALA A 62 -1.15 0.01 -5.43
CA ALA A 62 -0.16 1.06 -5.64
C ALA A 62 1.19 0.53 -6.16
N LEU A 63 1.66 -0.61 -5.64
CA LEU A 63 2.90 -1.26 -6.09
C LEU A 63 2.80 -1.71 -7.55
N ASP A 64 1.70 -2.36 -7.92
CA ASP A 64 1.44 -2.79 -9.30
C ASP A 64 1.40 -1.57 -10.22
N PHE A 65 0.80 -0.48 -9.76
CA PHE A 65 0.70 0.74 -10.54
C PHE A 65 2.05 1.46 -10.73
N PHE A 66 2.92 1.44 -9.72
CA PHE A 66 4.30 1.89 -9.88
C PHE A 66 5.11 1.00 -10.83
N LYS A 67 4.87 -0.32 -10.80
CA LYS A 67 5.54 -1.28 -11.68
C LYS A 67 5.13 -1.09 -13.15
N GLU A 68 3.84 -0.91 -13.42
CA GLU A 68 3.30 -0.70 -14.76
C GLU A 68 3.75 0.64 -15.36
N THR A 69 3.63 1.72 -14.59
CA THR A 69 3.86 3.07 -15.11
C THR A 69 5.33 3.49 -15.09
N LYS A 70 6.17 2.85 -14.27
CA LYS A 70 7.58 3.19 -14.02
C LYS A 70 7.80 4.65 -13.56
N LYS A 71 6.75 5.33 -13.10
CA LYS A 71 6.82 6.73 -12.63
C LYS A 71 7.43 6.79 -11.22
N SER A 72 7.94 7.97 -10.86
CA SER A 72 8.44 8.26 -9.50
C SER A 72 7.34 8.68 -8.53
N ASN A 73 6.21 9.15 -9.06
CA ASN A 73 5.00 9.48 -8.31
C ASN A 73 3.74 9.08 -9.11
N LEU A 74 2.65 8.88 -8.39
CA LEU A 74 1.34 8.55 -8.94
C LEU A 74 0.32 9.57 -8.45
N LYS A 75 -0.59 9.96 -9.34
CA LYS A 75 -1.74 10.79 -8.98
C LYS A 75 -2.74 9.95 -8.19
N VAL A 76 -3.20 10.47 -7.06
CA VAL A 76 -4.26 9.88 -6.26
C VAL A 76 -5.54 10.66 -6.48
N PHE A 77 -6.64 9.94 -6.66
CA PHE A 77 -7.96 10.50 -6.89
C PHE A 77 -8.93 10.12 -5.78
N ASP A 78 -9.86 11.02 -5.48
CA ASP A 78 -11.10 10.70 -4.78
C ASP A 78 -12.28 10.93 -5.72
N ARG A 79 -12.98 9.85 -6.07
CA ARG A 79 -14.00 9.82 -7.12
C ARG A 79 -13.44 10.34 -8.46
N LYS A 80 -13.68 11.60 -8.78
CA LYS A 80 -13.24 12.27 -10.02
C LYS A 80 -12.26 13.42 -9.77
N SER A 81 -11.92 13.67 -8.51
CA SER A 81 -11.07 14.79 -8.11
C SER A 81 -9.68 14.30 -7.78
N PHE A 82 -8.67 14.98 -8.32
CA PHE A 82 -7.29 14.79 -7.90
C PHE A 82 -7.13 15.28 -6.45
N VAL A 83 -6.51 14.46 -5.58
CA VAL A 83 -6.36 14.76 -4.15
C VAL A 83 -4.90 14.81 -3.69
N GLY A 84 -3.94 14.48 -4.55
CA GLY A 84 -2.53 14.54 -4.21
C GLY A 84 -1.67 13.52 -4.95
N TYR A 85 -0.37 13.55 -4.67
CA TYR A 85 0.59 12.61 -5.22
C TYR A 85 1.03 11.59 -4.16
N LEU A 86 1.03 10.31 -4.54
CA LEU A 86 1.73 9.25 -3.82
C LEU A 86 3.14 9.16 -4.40
N TYR A 87 4.16 9.33 -3.57
CA TYR A 87 5.55 9.14 -4.00
C TYR A 87 6.01 7.71 -3.72
N LYS A 88 6.83 7.17 -4.62
CA LYS A 88 7.36 5.81 -4.47
C LYS A 88 8.14 5.63 -3.16
N LYS A 89 8.87 6.67 -2.75
CA LYS A 89 9.66 6.66 -1.52
C LYS A 89 8.75 6.51 -0.29
N ASP A 90 7.69 7.31 -0.19
CA ASP A 90 6.76 7.27 0.95
C ASP A 90 6.09 5.90 1.09
N LEU A 91 5.75 5.26 -0.04
CA LEU A 91 5.21 3.90 -0.05
C LEU A 91 6.22 2.87 0.46
N LEU A 92 7.49 2.95 0.04
CA LEU A 92 8.55 2.04 0.48
C LEU A 92 8.90 2.24 1.96
N ASP A 93 8.96 3.49 2.42
CA ASP A 93 9.20 3.82 3.82
C ASP A 93 8.08 3.25 4.70
N PHE A 94 6.83 3.37 4.25
CA PHE A 94 5.68 2.77 4.95
C PHE A 94 5.74 1.25 5.01
N ILE A 95 6.02 0.57 3.89
CA ILE A 95 6.16 -0.89 3.85
C ILE A 95 7.31 -1.35 4.77
N SER A 96 8.42 -0.62 4.77
CA SER A 96 9.57 -0.92 5.64
C SER A 96 9.22 -0.77 7.12
N ASN A 97 8.40 0.23 7.47
CA ASN A 97 7.92 0.40 8.84
C ASN A 97 6.93 -0.71 9.24
N LEU A 98 6.04 -1.12 8.34
CA LEU A 98 5.18 -2.29 8.57
C LEU A 98 5.99 -3.57 8.85
N LEU A 99 7.10 -3.78 8.13
CA LEU A 99 7.98 -4.92 8.38
C LEU A 99 8.60 -4.85 9.78
N LYS A 100 9.14 -3.69 10.17
CA LYS A 100 9.75 -3.48 11.49
C LYS A 100 8.76 -3.63 12.65
N GLU A 101 7.52 -3.16 12.49
CA GLU A 101 6.48 -3.33 13.50
C GLU A 101 6.12 -4.80 13.71
N LYS A 102 6.13 -5.60 12.63
CA LYS A 102 5.79 -7.02 12.69
C LYS A 102 6.92 -7.92 13.18
N GLU A 103 8.17 -7.46 13.13
CA GLU A 103 9.30 -8.16 13.75
C GLU A 103 9.32 -8.03 15.29
N LYS A 104 8.64 -7.02 15.84
CA LYS A 104 8.58 -6.75 17.29
C LYS A 104 7.45 -7.49 18.03
N LEU A 105 6.59 -8.22 17.31
CA LEU A 105 5.43 -8.97 17.83
C LEU A 105 5.67 -10.48 17.74
#